data_AF-A0A8T4RTB3-F1
#
_entry.id   AF-A0A8T4RTB3-F1
#
_cell.length_a   1.000
_cell.length_b   1.000
_cell.length_c   1.000
_cell.angle_alpha   90.00
_cell.angle_beta   90.00
_cell.angle_gamma   90.00
#
_symmetry.space_group_name_H-M   'P 1'
#
loop_
_entity.id
_entity.type
_entity.pdbx_description
1 polymer ?
#
loop_
_entity_poly.entity_id
_entity_poly.type
_entity_poly.pdbx_seq_one_letter_code
_entity_poly.pdbx_strand_id
1 'polypeptide(L)'
;MRYNEPEFKKAVEQYKKAIGKAKGKVFLVTFPLSNKAAFLSIAPLSRAIHELGADLNVSGFVKKSESLEALQDFWSTYERYKAGEMDETTDALKEFVKEAEKKAKGLEKFMKGPDFILKAGKTGFEGSFEPKYNYKGILCRTILTRIHYAGA
;
A
#
# COMPACT_ATOMS: atom_id res chain seq x y z
N MET A 1 -17.39 -0.84 -13.33
CA MET A 1 -18.14 -1.32 -12.15
C MET A 1 -19.31 -0.36 -11.91
N ARG A 2 -20.53 -0.85 -11.66
CA ARG A 2 -21.66 0.03 -11.28
C ARG A 2 -21.61 0.21 -9.76
N TYR A 3 -21.06 1.33 -9.33
CA TYR A 3 -21.04 1.71 -7.91
C TYR A 3 -22.30 2.49 -7.55
N ASN A 4 -22.70 2.43 -6.28
CA ASN A 4 -23.55 3.45 -5.70
C ASN A 4 -22.72 4.74 -5.59
N GLU A 5 -22.89 5.63 -6.56
CA GLU A 5 -22.04 6.80 -6.74
C GLU A 5 -22.01 7.74 -5.52
N PRO A 6 -23.14 8.07 -4.85
CA PRO A 6 -23.13 8.82 -3.61
C PRO A 6 -22.26 8.20 -2.50
N GLU A 7 -22.42 6.90 -2.23
CA GLU A 7 -21.65 6.20 -1.18
C GLU A 7 -20.18 6.09 -1.55
N PHE A 8 -19.88 5.88 -2.84
CA PHE A 8 -18.51 5.86 -3.33
C PHE A 8 -17.82 7.22 -3.15
N LYS A 9 -18.46 8.32 -3.55
CA LYS A 9 -17.91 9.68 -3.36
C LYS A 9 -17.71 10.01 -1.88
N LYS A 10 -18.67 9.64 -1.02
CA LYS A 10 -18.54 9.79 0.42
C LYS A 10 -17.33 9.02 0.96
N ALA A 11 -17.09 7.80 0.47
CA ALA A 11 -15.94 7.01 0.86
C ALA A 11 -14.61 7.63 0.43
N VAL A 12 -14.55 8.12 -0.81
CA VAL A 12 -13.38 8.86 -1.34
C VAL A 12 -13.06 10.07 -0.47
N GLU A 13 -14.06 10.89 -0.13
CA GLU A 13 -13.85 12.08 0.71
C GLU A 13 -13.38 11.74 2.13
N GLN A 14 -13.87 10.63 2.71
CA GLN A 14 -13.38 10.16 4.01
C GLN A 14 -11.90 9.74 3.95
N TYR A 15 -11.49 9.04 2.88
CA TYR A 15 -10.08 8.71 2.68
C TYR A 15 -9.23 9.97 2.47
N LYS A 16 -9.68 10.94 1.68
CA LYS A 16 -8.95 12.20 1.47
C LYS A 16 -8.70 12.94 2.78
N LYS A 17 -9.71 13.00 3.66
CA LYS A 17 -9.58 13.60 4.99
C LYS A 17 -8.58 12.85 5.87
N ALA A 18 -8.57 11.53 5.83
CA ALA A 18 -7.64 10.71 6.61
C ALA A 18 -6.19 10.82 6.10
N ILE A 19 -5.99 10.90 4.78
CA ILE A 19 -4.66 10.99 4.15
C ILE A 19 -4.06 12.40 4.30
N GLY A 20 -4.87 13.45 4.09
CA GLY A 20 -4.39 14.83 4.09
C GLY A 20 -3.54 15.16 2.84
N LYS A 21 -2.38 15.79 3.03
CA LYS A 21 -1.51 16.23 1.93
C LYS A 21 -0.61 15.06 1.46
N ALA A 22 -0.86 14.58 0.24
CA ALA A 22 -0.12 13.44 -0.32
C ALA A 22 0.50 13.69 -1.71
N LYS A 23 0.42 14.90 -2.26
CA LYS A 23 0.88 15.18 -3.63
C LYS A 23 2.33 14.74 -3.85
N GLY A 24 2.56 13.92 -4.89
CA GLY A 24 3.86 13.39 -5.28
C GLY A 24 4.39 12.26 -4.38
N LYS A 25 3.56 11.69 -3.52
CA LYS A 25 3.93 10.58 -2.62
C LYS A 25 3.53 9.24 -3.20
N VAL A 26 4.29 8.20 -2.85
CA VAL A 26 4.05 6.83 -3.28
C VAL A 26 3.51 6.00 -2.11
N PHE A 27 2.37 5.35 -2.33
CA PHE A 27 1.72 4.46 -1.38
C PHE A 27 1.89 3.01 -1.82
N LEU A 28 2.14 2.11 -0.86
CA LEU A 28 2.04 0.68 -1.05
C LEU A 28 0.97 0.12 -0.11
N VAL A 29 -0.08 -0.47 -0.69
CA VAL A 29 -1.12 -1.18 0.05
C VAL A 29 -0.94 -2.67 -0.15
N THR A 30 -0.86 -3.41 0.95
CA THR A 30 -0.74 -4.87 0.96
C THR A 30 -1.90 -5.49 1.72
N PHE A 31 -2.51 -6.54 1.16
CA PHE A 31 -3.65 -7.20 1.79
C PHE A 31 -3.75 -8.68 1.40
N PRO A 32 -4.25 -9.55 2.30
CA PRO A 32 -4.57 -10.92 1.92
C PRO A 32 -5.82 -10.92 1.05
N LEU A 33 -5.83 -11.70 -0.03
CA LEU A 33 -6.98 -11.80 -0.94
C LEU A 33 -8.23 -12.37 -0.26
N SER A 34 -8.07 -13.07 0.87
CA SER A 34 -9.18 -13.50 1.73
C SER A 34 -9.89 -12.35 2.44
N ASN A 35 -9.24 -11.19 2.60
CA ASN A 35 -9.84 -10.00 3.21
C ASN A 35 -10.64 -9.21 2.16
N LYS A 36 -11.89 -9.62 1.97
CA LYS A 36 -12.85 -8.97 1.06
C LYS A 36 -13.08 -7.50 1.41
N ALA A 37 -13.06 -7.13 2.70
CA ALA A 37 -13.27 -5.74 3.12
C ALA A 37 -12.14 -4.82 2.65
N ALA A 38 -10.88 -5.26 2.79
CA ALA A 38 -9.72 -4.56 2.26
C ALA A 38 -9.80 -4.45 0.73
N PHE A 39 -10.05 -5.56 0.04
CA PHE A 39 -10.16 -5.59 -1.42
C PHE A 39 -11.19 -4.60 -1.96
N LEU A 40 -12.39 -4.57 -1.37
CA LEU A 40 -13.45 -3.65 -1.81
C LEU A 40 -13.17 -2.19 -1.44
N SER A 41 -12.37 -1.95 -0.40
CA SER A 41 -11.96 -0.61 0.00
C SER A 41 -10.83 -0.04 -0.88
N ILE A 42 -10.16 -0.86 -1.69
CA ILE A 42 -9.10 -0.38 -2.61
C ILE A 42 -9.66 0.62 -3.63
N ALA A 43 -10.87 0.40 -4.17
CA ALA A 43 -11.41 1.28 -5.20
C ALA A 43 -11.65 2.74 -4.72
N PRO A 44 -12.33 2.99 -3.58
CA PRO A 44 -12.44 4.35 -3.06
C PRO A 44 -11.09 4.90 -2.55
N LEU A 45 -10.22 4.06 -1.97
CA LEU A 45 -8.89 4.48 -1.55
C LEU A 45 -8.01 4.93 -2.73
N SER A 46 -7.97 4.16 -3.81
CA SER A 46 -7.18 4.47 -5.00
C SER A 46 -7.65 5.75 -5.66
N ARG A 47 -8.97 5.98 -5.71
CA ARG A 47 -9.54 7.23 -6.20
C ARG A 47 -9.14 8.43 -5.32
N ALA A 48 -9.19 8.28 -4.00
CA ALA A 48 -8.76 9.32 -3.07
C ALA A 48 -7.27 9.68 -3.26
N ILE A 49 -6.39 8.68 -3.33
CA ILE A 49 -4.94 8.89 -3.53
C ILE A 49 -4.67 9.56 -4.88
N HIS A 50 -5.33 9.09 -5.95
CA HIS A 50 -5.22 9.71 -7.27
C HIS A 50 -5.66 11.18 -7.28
N GLU A 51 -6.79 11.52 -6.66
CA GLU A 51 -7.29 12.90 -6.56
C GLU A 51 -6.37 13.80 -5.73
N LEU A 52 -5.58 13.24 -4.82
CA LEU A 52 -4.55 13.96 -4.06
C LEU A 52 -3.24 14.13 -4.85
N GLY A 53 -3.15 13.61 -6.07
CA GLY A 53 -1.97 13.68 -6.93
C GLY A 53 -0.83 12.79 -6.46
N ALA A 54 -1.16 11.62 -5.92
CA ALA A 54 -0.23 10.62 -5.41
C ALA A 54 -0.36 9.30 -6.18
N ASP A 55 0.64 8.44 -6.04
CA ASP A 55 0.68 7.13 -6.70
C ASP A 55 0.37 6.01 -5.71
N LEU A 56 -0.39 5.01 -6.16
CA LEU A 56 -0.75 3.84 -5.37
C LEU A 56 -0.28 2.55 -6.05
N ASN A 57 0.51 1.77 -5.32
CA ASN A 57 0.83 0.38 -5.63
C ASN A 57 0.00 -0.54 -4.73
N VAL A 58 -0.56 -1.60 -5.30
CA VAL A 58 -1.45 -2.53 -4.59
C VAL A 58 -0.94 -3.94 -4.79
N SER A 59 -0.69 -4.66 -3.70
CA SER A 59 -0.26 -6.06 -3.71
C SER A 59 -1.20 -6.94 -2.89
N GLY A 60 -1.90 -7.83 -3.58
CA GLY A 60 -2.77 -8.84 -2.98
C GLY A 60 -2.06 -10.19 -2.90
N PHE A 61 -2.12 -10.86 -1.75
CA PHE A 61 -1.43 -12.15 -1.55
C PHE A 61 -2.38 -13.25 -1.03
N VAL A 62 -2.15 -14.50 -1.44
CA VAL A 62 -2.93 -15.66 -0.97
C VAL A 62 -2.33 -16.24 0.32
N LYS A 63 -1.00 -16.34 0.36
CA LYS A 63 -0.20 -16.75 1.51
C LYS A 63 0.84 -15.66 1.78
N LYS A 64 1.47 -15.67 2.96
CA LYS A 64 2.62 -14.80 3.22
C LYS A 64 3.63 -14.93 2.08
N SER A 65 4.11 -13.80 1.59
CA SER A 65 5.09 -13.74 0.51
C SER A 65 6.45 -13.41 1.11
N GLU A 66 7.36 -14.39 1.09
CA GLU A 66 8.74 -14.20 1.56
C GLU A 66 9.42 -13.05 0.83
N SER A 67 9.17 -12.87 -0.47
CA SER A 67 9.72 -11.75 -1.25
C SER A 67 9.20 -10.39 -0.78
N LEU A 68 7.93 -10.29 -0.39
CA LEU A 68 7.36 -9.04 0.13
C LEU A 68 7.89 -8.73 1.53
N GLU A 69 8.06 -9.75 2.37
CA GLU A 69 8.69 -9.61 3.70
C GLU A 69 10.15 -9.16 3.53
N ALA A 70 10.92 -9.81 2.66
CA ALA A 70 12.31 -9.44 2.37
C ALA A 70 12.45 -8.01 1.82
N LEU A 71 11.53 -7.55 0.98
CA LEU A 71 11.51 -6.16 0.49
C LEU A 71 11.23 -5.15 1.62
N GLN A 72 10.31 -5.47 2.53
CA GLN A 72 10.03 -4.63 3.68
C GLN A 72 11.22 -4.56 4.64
N ASP A 73 11.90 -5.68 4.85
CA ASP A 73 13.12 -5.75 5.67
C ASP A 73 14.26 -4.96 5.02
N PHE A 74 14.42 -5.07 3.70
CA PHE A 74 15.38 -4.25 2.94
C PHE A 74 15.10 -2.75 3.12
N TRP A 75 13.86 -2.30 2.95
CA TRP A 75 13.52 -0.88 3.11
C TRP A 75 13.72 -0.41 4.55
N SER A 76 13.33 -1.22 5.54
CA SER A 76 13.57 -0.92 6.96
C SER A 76 15.07 -0.75 7.25
N THR A 77 15.89 -1.66 6.73
CA THR A 77 17.35 -1.61 6.88
C THR A 77 17.95 -0.39 6.18
N TYR A 78 17.42 -0.04 4.99
CA TYR A 78 17.85 1.15 4.26
C TYR A 78 17.54 2.44 5.04
N GLU A 79 16.36 2.58 5.62
CA GLU A 79 16.01 3.74 6.46
C GLU A 79 16.91 3.83 7.71
N ARG A 80 17.19 2.71 8.39
CA ARG A 80 18.12 2.65 9.54
C ARG A 80 19.53 3.10 9.13
N TYR A 81 20.03 2.60 8.01
CA TYR A 81 21.30 3.04 7.42
C TYR A 81 21.30 4.56 7.15
N LYS A 82 20.23 5.12 6.56
CA LYS A 82 20.12 6.57 6.32
C LYS A 82 20.00 7.39 7.60
N ALA A 83 19.45 6.81 8.67
CA ALA A 83 19.40 7.40 10.01
C ALA A 83 20.76 7.36 10.74
N GLY A 84 21.76 6.66 10.19
CA GLY A 84 23.09 6.55 10.77
C GLY A 84 23.24 5.41 11.78
N GLU A 85 22.25 4.52 11.90
CA GLU A 85 22.39 3.29 12.67
C GLU A 85 23.34 2.34 11.93
N MET A 86 24.37 1.87 12.63
CA MET A 86 25.42 1.00 12.07
C MET A 86 25.48 -0.29 12.87
N ASP A 87 25.21 -1.39 12.18
CA ASP A 87 25.31 -2.78 12.58
C ASP A 87 25.78 -3.61 11.36
N GLU A 88 25.99 -4.92 11.55
CA GLU A 88 26.46 -5.80 10.47
C GLU A 88 25.54 -5.77 9.24
N THR A 89 24.23 -5.59 9.44
CA THR A 89 23.23 -5.60 8.35
C THR A 89 23.22 -4.30 7.54
N THR A 90 23.33 -3.16 8.23
CA THR A 90 23.36 -1.83 7.61
C THR A 90 24.71 -1.54 6.96
N ASP A 91 25.81 -2.08 7.48
CA ASP A 91 27.13 -1.98 6.84
C ASP A 91 27.21 -2.83 5.56
N ALA A 92 26.69 -4.06 5.58
CA ALA A 92 26.56 -4.88 4.38
C ALA A 92 25.69 -4.19 3.31
N LEU A 93 24.58 -3.56 3.71
CA LEU A 93 23.72 -2.80 2.81
C LEU A 93 24.46 -1.59 2.22
N LYS A 94 25.24 -0.86 3.02
CA LYS A 94 26.06 0.27 2.56
C LYS A 94 27.09 -0.15 1.53
N GLU A 95 27.77 -1.28 1.73
CA GLU A 95 28.71 -1.82 0.73
C GLU A 95 27.99 -2.17 -0.57
N PHE A 96 26.84 -2.82 -0.48
CA PHE A 96 26.01 -3.13 -1.64
C PHE A 96 25.58 -1.87 -2.40
N VAL A 97 25.06 -0.85 -1.71
CA VAL A 97 24.65 0.43 -2.31
C VAL A 97 25.84 1.10 -3.02
N LYS A 98 27.01 1.09 -2.38
CA LYS A 98 28.24 1.67 -2.94
C LYS A 98 28.68 0.95 -4.21
N GLU A 99 28.63 -0.38 -4.24
CA GLU A 99 28.96 -1.17 -5.44
C GLU A 99 27.90 -1.00 -6.55
N ALA A 100 26.62 -0.92 -6.19
CA ALA A 100 25.53 -0.67 -7.13
C ALA A 100 25.69 0.68 -7.83
N GLU A 101 25.96 1.76 -7.09
CA GLU A 101 26.17 3.10 -7.63
C GLU A 101 27.39 3.20 -8.56
N LYS A 102 28.45 2.41 -8.31
CA LYS A 102 29.59 2.31 -9.22
C LYS A 102 29.20 1.72 -10.58
N LYS A 103 28.27 0.75 -10.58
CA LYS A 103 27.81 0.06 -11.80
C LYS A 103 26.76 0.84 -12.56
N ALA A 104 25.84 1.51 -11.86
CA ALA A 104 24.90 2.43 -12.48
C ALA A 104 24.54 3.57 -11.53
N LYS A 105 24.91 4.79 -11.95
CA LYS A 105 24.67 6.01 -11.18
C LYS A 105 23.17 6.25 -10.99
N GLY A 106 22.79 6.58 -9.76
CA GLY A 106 21.42 6.89 -9.38
C GLY A 106 20.54 5.65 -9.22
N LEU A 107 21.12 4.49 -8.89
CA LEU A 107 20.38 3.30 -8.49
C LEU A 107 19.77 3.45 -7.09
N GLU A 108 20.39 4.22 -6.21
CA GLU A 108 19.94 4.49 -4.84
C GLU A 108 18.48 5.00 -4.82
N LYS A 109 18.07 5.76 -5.84
CA LYS A 109 16.69 6.25 -5.94
C LYS A 109 15.64 5.14 -6.07
N PHE A 110 16.01 3.97 -6.59
CA PHE A 110 15.14 2.80 -6.71
C PHE A 110 15.16 1.92 -5.47
N MET A 111 16.14 2.12 -4.58
CA MET A 111 16.24 1.42 -3.30
C MET A 111 15.35 2.05 -2.23
N LYS A 112 14.95 3.31 -2.43
CA LYS A 112 13.98 3.99 -1.59
C LYS A 112 12.63 3.28 -1.65
N GLY A 113 12.11 2.96 -0.48
CA GLY A 113 10.76 2.41 -0.35
C GLY A 113 9.67 3.46 -0.66
N PRO A 114 8.40 3.03 -0.70
CA PRO A 114 7.26 3.93 -0.76
C PRO A 114 7.22 4.85 0.47
N ASP A 115 6.70 6.08 0.31
CA ASP A 115 6.53 7.02 1.42
C ASP A 115 5.54 6.51 2.49
N PHE A 116 4.54 5.73 2.06
CA PHE A 116 3.51 5.19 2.93
C PHE A 116 3.31 3.71 2.67
N ILE A 117 3.29 2.91 3.74
CA ILE A 117 2.98 1.48 3.69
C ILE A 117 1.73 1.24 4.51
N LEU A 118 0.73 0.64 3.87
CA LEU A 118 -0.53 0.25 4.48
C LEU A 118 -0.72 -1.27 4.37
N LYS A 119 -1.04 -1.90 5.49
CA LYS A 119 -1.35 -3.32 5.61
C LYS A 119 -2.81 -3.49 5.98
N ALA A 120 -3.47 -4.51 5.45
CA ALA A 120 -4.84 -4.80 5.83
C ALA A 120 -4.91 -5.32 7.28
N GLY A 121 -5.53 -4.52 8.15
CA GLY A 121 -5.88 -4.86 9.53
C GLY A 121 -7.27 -5.47 9.67
N LYS A 122 -7.73 -5.61 10.92
CA LYS A 122 -9.06 -6.21 11.23
C LYS A 122 -10.23 -5.32 10.78
N THR A 123 -10.14 -4.01 10.98
CA THR A 123 -11.26 -3.07 10.74
C THR A 123 -10.93 -1.94 9.76
N GLY A 124 -9.67 -1.83 9.35
CA GLY A 124 -9.14 -0.82 8.46
C GLY A 124 -7.76 -1.20 7.96
N PHE A 125 -7.14 -0.30 7.21
CA PHE A 125 -5.72 -0.40 6.94
C PHE A 125 -4.92 0.06 8.18
N GLU A 126 -3.73 -0.50 8.37
CA GLU A 126 -2.79 -0.24 9.45
C GLU A 126 -1.43 0.11 8.84
N GLY A 127 -0.58 0.86 9.56
CA GLY A 127 0.76 1.22 9.08
C GLY A 127 1.00 2.71 9.26
N SER A 128 1.36 3.41 8.17
CA SER A 128 1.69 4.83 8.25
C SER A 128 0.51 5.72 8.72
N PHE A 129 -0.72 5.24 8.56
CA PHE A 129 -1.94 5.78 9.18
C PHE A 129 -3.02 4.67 9.18
N GLU A 130 -4.10 4.88 9.93
CA GLU A 130 -5.08 3.82 10.23
C GLU A 130 -6.50 4.12 9.71
N PRO A 131 -6.72 4.19 8.38
CA PRO A 131 -8.02 4.50 7.84
C PRO A 131 -8.93 3.26 7.88
N LYS A 132 -10.15 3.43 8.39
CA LYS A 132 -11.16 2.36 8.43
C LYS A 132 -11.54 1.90 7.01
N TYR A 133 -11.96 0.65 6.90
CA TYR A 133 -12.50 0.14 5.64
C TYR A 133 -13.80 0.84 5.27
N ASN A 134 -13.90 1.27 4.02
CA ASN A 134 -15.05 2.00 3.53
C ASN A 134 -15.54 1.41 2.22
N TYR A 135 -16.34 0.35 2.35
CA TYR A 135 -16.87 -0.45 1.25
C TYR A 135 -18.37 -0.70 1.34
N LYS A 136 -18.99 -0.39 2.49
CA LYS A 136 -20.41 -0.66 2.75
C LYS A 136 -21.28 0.21 1.83
N GLY A 137 -22.24 -0.41 1.16
CA GLY A 137 -23.17 0.30 0.27
C GLY A 137 -22.60 0.72 -1.08
N ILE A 138 -21.30 0.53 -1.34
CA ILE A 138 -20.62 0.93 -2.59
C ILE A 138 -20.98 0.00 -3.76
N LEU A 139 -21.15 -1.30 -3.52
CA LEU A 139 -21.53 -2.25 -4.56
C LEU A 139 -23.05 -2.25 -4.78
N CYS A 140 -23.50 -2.05 -6.03
CA CYS A 140 -24.89 -2.32 -6.40
C CYS A 140 -25.21 -3.82 -6.17
N ARG A 141 -26.44 -4.10 -5.66
CA ARG A 141 -26.92 -5.44 -5.27
C ARG A 141 -26.68 -6.54 -6.32
N THR A 142 -26.61 -6.20 -7.61
CA THR A 142 -26.40 -7.13 -8.72
C THR A 142 -25.00 -7.78 -8.76
N ILE A 143 -23.99 -7.22 -8.08
CA ILE A 143 -22.60 -7.72 -8.11
C ILE A 143 -22.31 -8.68 -6.94
N LEU A 144 -23.02 -8.53 -5.81
CA LEU A 144 -22.87 -9.38 -4.62
C LEU A 144 -23.16 -10.86 -4.90
N THR A 145 -24.06 -11.14 -5.86
CA THR A 145 -24.40 -12.50 -6.31
C THR A 145 -23.28 -13.17 -7.11
N ARG A 146 -22.47 -12.43 -7.88
CA ARG A 146 -21.36 -13.03 -8.66
C ARG A 146 -20.11 -13.33 -7.83
N ILE A 147 -19.85 -12.56 -6.77
CA ILE A 147 -18.74 -12.84 -5.84
C ILE A 147 -19.03 -14.05 -4.95
N HIS A 148 -20.31 -14.36 -4.69
CA HIS A 148 -20.69 -15.59 -3.98
C HIS A 148 -20.50 -16.86 -4.83
N TYR A 149 -20.66 -16.79 -6.16
CA TYR A 149 -20.56 -17.95 -7.03
C TYR A 149 -19.14 -18.27 -7.53
N ALA A 150 -18.18 -17.34 -7.43
CA ALA A 150 -16.79 -17.57 -7.86
C ALA A 150 -15.89 -18.14 -6.74
N GLY A 151 -16.46 -18.50 -5.59
CA GLY A 151 -15.75 -19.06 -4.44
C GLY A 151 -16.42 -20.30 -3.84
N ALA A 152 -17.22 -21.01 -4.65
CA ALA A 152 -17.73 -22.35 -4.35
C ALA A 152 -17.01 -23.38 -5.22
#